data_AF-A0A8B9T9E1-F1
#
_entry.id   AF-A0A8B9T9E1-F1
#
_cell.length_a   1.000
_cell.length_b   1.000
_cell.length_c   1.000
_cell.angle_alpha   90.00
_cell.angle_beta   90.00
_cell.angle_gamma   90.00
#
_symmetry.space_group_name_H-M   'P 1'
#
loop_
_entity.id
_entity.type
_entity.pdbx_description
1 polymer ?
#
loop_
_entity_poly.entity_id
_entity_poly.type
_entity_poly.pdbx_seq_one_letter_code
_entity_poly.pdbx_strand_id
1 'polypeptide(L)'
;MSRNFSDTGSKKEHVKITSEAKPGFLERLSETSGGMLMGLVTFLLSFYLLFTNEGRALRTAKSLDEGLSLVIPLDNIHSVSQQNEGRLVHLAGALSTSKPLFDPSYGLTIHAVKLKRTVEMYQWVEYEDSREYEENGEIKKETKYTYNTEWKSEVVNSRNFDREIGHKNPSAMAVESFTAVSPNVQVGSFVLSKGLVDKIDDFKQLSLSNLEDPHADVTRGGDYFYHSENPRRPEVGDLRVSFFYAGLSGDDPHLGSADKVTVIARQKGDQLVPYHTKSGVVLADSLPWGSVCGGKIPQCTSEGLKLLMVLQKQQWNKLPFSRRPVLEEEIADVNIGFSPCFI
;
A
#
# COMPACT_ATOMS: atom_id res chain seq x y z
N MET A 1 27.48 55.73 11.99
CA MET A 1 27.78 54.31 12.26
C MET A 1 26.95 53.45 11.34
N SER A 2 27.50 53.15 10.17
CA SER A 2 27.00 52.16 9.21
C SER A 2 27.10 50.79 9.86
N ARG A 3 25.97 50.14 10.11
CA ARG A 3 25.94 48.76 10.60
C ARG A 3 26.00 47.82 9.39
N ASN A 4 27.02 46.98 9.41
CA ASN A 4 27.35 45.99 8.40
C ASN A 4 26.17 45.04 8.14
N PHE A 5 25.80 44.90 6.87
CA PHE A 5 25.08 43.72 6.39
C PHE A 5 26.09 42.57 6.35
N SER A 6 25.93 41.61 7.26
CA SER A 6 26.54 40.28 7.12
C SER A 6 25.50 39.36 6.49
N ASP A 7 25.74 39.06 5.21
CA ASP A 7 25.13 38.02 4.42
C ASP A 7 25.53 36.61 4.93
N THR A 8 24.86 35.59 4.40
CA THR A 8 25.14 34.13 4.49
C THR A 8 24.56 33.39 5.70
N GLY A 9 23.24 33.23 5.66
CA GLY A 9 22.60 32.02 6.18
C GLY A 9 21.43 31.70 5.26
N SER A 10 21.45 30.54 4.60
CA SER A 10 20.24 30.01 3.97
C SER A 10 19.16 29.95 5.05
N LYS A 11 18.25 30.92 5.03
CA LYS A 11 17.12 30.93 5.97
C LYS A 11 16.24 29.76 5.57
N LYS A 12 16.28 28.72 6.39
CA LYS A 12 15.47 27.50 6.25
C LYS A 12 13.99 27.74 6.51
N GLU A 13 13.61 28.96 6.87
CA GLU A 13 12.22 29.35 7.09
C GLU A 13 11.98 30.82 6.71
N HIS A 14 10.77 31.10 6.24
CA HIS A 14 10.25 32.46 6.14
C HIS A 14 8.72 32.47 6.27
N VAL A 15 8.17 33.66 6.43
CA VAL A 15 6.74 33.88 6.62
C VAL A 15 6.22 34.88 5.59
N LYS A 16 5.06 34.57 5.02
CA LYS A 16 4.32 35.40 4.06
C LYS A 16 2.97 35.74 4.66
N ILE A 17 2.66 37.04 4.76
CA ILE A 17 1.37 37.52 5.26
C ILE A 17 0.60 38.09 4.08
N THR A 18 -0.62 37.60 3.88
CA THR A 18 -1.59 38.15 2.92
C THR A 18 -2.79 38.68 3.70
N SER A 19 -3.28 39.87 3.38
CA SER A 19 -4.49 40.42 3.98
C SER A 19 -5.64 40.43 2.98
N GLU A 20 -6.82 40.03 3.44
CA GLU A 20 -8.07 40.09 2.70
C GLU A 20 -9.09 40.89 3.49
N ALA A 21 -9.93 41.65 2.78
CA ALA A 21 -10.99 42.43 3.41
C ALA A 21 -12.07 41.50 3.98
N LYS A 22 -12.63 41.88 5.15
CA LYS A 22 -13.67 41.10 5.81
C LYS A 22 -14.91 40.97 4.89
N PRO A 23 -15.39 39.75 4.60
CA PRO A 23 -16.58 39.57 3.78
C PRO A 23 -17.79 40.26 4.46
N GLY A 24 -18.63 40.88 3.64
CA GLY A 24 -19.73 41.73 4.10
C GLY A 24 -20.79 40.95 4.89
N PHE A 25 -21.65 41.66 5.63
CA PHE A 25 -22.74 41.03 6.41
C PHE A 25 -23.71 40.20 5.55
N LEU A 26 -23.99 40.63 4.32
CA LEU A 26 -24.78 39.87 3.34
C LEU A 26 -24.03 38.64 2.79
N GLU A 27 -22.71 38.73 2.67
CA GLU A 27 -21.83 37.64 2.24
C GLU A 27 -21.80 36.54 3.31
N ARG A 28 -21.65 36.94 4.58
CA ARG A 28 -21.73 36.06 5.76
C ARG A 28 -23.12 35.44 6.00
N LEU A 29 -24.21 36.16 5.70
CA LEU A 29 -25.58 35.63 5.79
C LEU A 29 -25.91 34.66 4.65
N SER A 30 -25.34 34.89 3.46
CA SER A 30 -25.43 33.95 2.33
C SER A 30 -24.69 32.64 2.64
N GLU A 31 -23.55 32.72 3.33
CA GLU A 31 -22.79 31.55 3.82
C GLU A 31 -23.55 30.75 4.89
N THR A 32 -24.30 31.40 5.78
CA THR A 32 -25.06 30.71 6.85
C THR A 32 -26.31 30.01 6.32
N SER A 33 -27.02 30.62 5.37
CA SER A 33 -28.18 29.98 4.71
C SER A 33 -27.74 28.86 3.76
N GLY A 34 -26.58 29.03 3.11
CA GLY A 34 -25.89 27.98 2.37
C GLY A 34 -25.48 26.80 3.25
N GLY A 35 -25.01 27.06 4.48
CA GLY A 35 -24.63 26.03 5.44
C GLY A 35 -25.78 25.08 5.83
N MET A 36 -27.01 25.59 5.98
CA MET A 36 -28.18 24.75 6.28
C MET A 36 -28.55 23.83 5.11
N LEU A 37 -28.57 24.37 3.89
CA LEU A 37 -28.82 23.57 2.68
C LEU A 37 -27.70 22.53 2.48
N MET A 38 -26.45 22.92 2.69
CA MET A 38 -25.30 22.02 2.61
C MET A 38 -25.37 20.94 3.69
N GLY A 39 -25.81 21.28 4.90
CA GLY A 39 -26.06 20.31 5.97
C GLY A 39 -27.14 19.30 5.60
N LEU A 40 -28.25 19.75 5.00
CA LEU A 40 -29.32 18.86 4.52
C LEU A 40 -28.85 17.97 3.37
N VAL A 41 -28.10 18.51 2.42
CA VAL A 41 -27.48 17.74 1.31
C VAL A 41 -26.50 16.71 1.87
N THR A 42 -25.64 17.10 2.81
CA THR A 42 -24.68 16.19 3.46
C THR A 42 -25.40 15.10 4.25
N PHE A 43 -26.51 15.42 4.92
CA PHE A 43 -27.35 14.46 5.61
C PHE A 43 -27.96 13.43 4.65
N LEU A 44 -28.56 13.87 3.55
CA LEU A 44 -29.10 12.95 2.52
C LEU A 44 -27.99 12.13 1.84
N LEU A 45 -26.85 12.76 1.55
CA LEU A 45 -25.67 12.10 1.00
C LEU A 45 -25.12 11.04 1.97
N SER A 46 -25.21 11.26 3.29
CA SER A 46 -24.79 10.28 4.29
C SER A 46 -25.60 8.99 4.19
N PHE A 47 -26.93 9.08 4.03
CA PHE A 47 -27.77 7.89 3.82
C PHE A 47 -27.47 7.21 2.48
N TYR A 48 -27.23 7.98 1.42
CA TYR A 48 -26.83 7.43 0.14
C TYR A 48 -25.49 6.68 0.22
N LEU A 49 -24.49 7.27 0.89
CA LEU A 49 -23.20 6.63 1.15
C LEU A 49 -23.34 5.39 2.01
N LEU A 50 -24.16 5.43 3.07
CA LEU A 50 -24.42 4.25 3.91
C LEU A 50 -25.11 3.14 3.13
N PHE A 51 -26.18 3.45 2.39
CA PHE A 51 -26.93 2.45 1.63
C PHE A 51 -26.10 1.84 0.48
N THR A 52 -25.29 2.66 -0.20
CA THR A 52 -24.38 2.15 -1.23
C THR A 52 -23.24 1.33 -0.63
N ASN A 53 -22.74 1.69 0.56
CA ASN A 53 -21.72 0.91 1.26
C ASN A 53 -22.28 -0.43 1.78
N GLU A 54 -23.42 -0.42 2.48
CA GLU A 54 -24.11 -1.62 2.96
C GLU A 54 -24.54 -2.52 1.81
N GLY A 55 -25.09 -1.94 0.73
CA GLY A 55 -25.45 -2.67 -0.48
C GLY A 55 -24.25 -3.35 -1.13
N ARG A 56 -23.07 -2.71 -1.14
CA ARG A 56 -21.82 -3.33 -1.62
C ARG A 56 -21.33 -4.41 -0.65
N ALA A 57 -21.38 -4.17 0.65
CA ALA A 57 -20.95 -5.12 1.67
C ALA A 57 -21.79 -6.41 1.63
N LEU A 58 -23.12 -6.29 1.57
CA LEU A 58 -24.05 -7.42 1.48
C LEU A 58 -23.87 -8.20 0.17
N ARG A 59 -23.74 -7.50 -0.97
CA ARG A 59 -23.45 -8.17 -2.26
C ARG A 59 -22.14 -8.93 -2.21
N THR A 60 -21.11 -8.35 -1.60
CA THR A 60 -19.80 -8.99 -1.45
C THR A 60 -19.91 -10.24 -0.58
N ALA A 61 -20.56 -10.15 0.59
CA ALA A 61 -20.75 -11.28 1.50
C ALA A 61 -21.51 -12.44 0.83
N LYS A 62 -22.64 -12.16 0.16
CA LYS A 62 -23.42 -13.18 -0.55
C LYS A 62 -22.63 -13.82 -1.69
N SER A 63 -21.85 -13.01 -2.42
CA SER A 63 -21.01 -13.51 -3.52
C SER A 63 -19.84 -14.35 -3.04
N LEU A 64 -19.33 -14.05 -1.84
CA LEU A 64 -18.29 -14.82 -1.19
C LEU A 64 -18.82 -16.17 -0.74
N ASP A 65 -20.02 -16.22 -0.15
CA ASP A 65 -20.67 -17.46 0.28
C ASP A 65 -21.05 -18.38 -0.91
N GLU A 66 -21.65 -17.81 -1.96
CA GLU A 66 -21.88 -18.51 -3.23
C GLU A 66 -20.58 -18.97 -3.89
N GLY A 67 -19.51 -18.17 -3.79
CA GLY A 67 -18.20 -18.52 -4.33
C GLY A 67 -17.52 -19.65 -3.55
N LEU A 68 -17.49 -19.57 -2.23
CA LEU A 68 -16.83 -20.51 -1.32
C LEU A 68 -17.47 -21.90 -1.36
N SER A 69 -18.80 -21.99 -1.48
CA SER A 69 -19.50 -23.27 -1.63
C SER A 69 -19.17 -24.01 -2.93
N LEU A 70 -18.59 -23.33 -3.93
CA LEU A 70 -18.19 -23.91 -5.22
C LEU A 70 -16.69 -24.22 -5.30
N VAL A 71 -15.90 -23.89 -4.27
CA VAL A 71 -14.45 -24.10 -4.25
C VAL A 71 -14.13 -25.58 -4.07
N ILE A 72 -13.33 -26.12 -4.98
CA ILE A 72 -12.79 -27.47 -4.88
C ILE A 72 -11.36 -27.39 -4.33
N PRO A 73 -11.07 -27.93 -3.14
CA PRO A 73 -9.70 -28.03 -2.65
C PRO A 73 -8.92 -29.04 -3.51
N LEU A 74 -7.70 -28.66 -3.90
CA LEU A 74 -6.78 -29.56 -4.59
C LEU A 74 -5.78 -30.14 -3.61
N ASP A 75 -5.84 -31.45 -3.41
CA ASP A 75 -4.89 -32.17 -2.56
C ASP A 75 -3.54 -32.40 -3.25
N ASN A 76 -3.52 -32.47 -4.59
CA ASN A 76 -2.32 -32.66 -5.39
C ASN A 76 -2.14 -31.50 -6.40
N ILE A 77 -1.13 -30.68 -6.15
CA ILE A 77 -0.77 -29.55 -7.02
C ILE A 77 0.16 -29.94 -8.17
N HIS A 78 0.67 -31.18 -8.21
CA HIS A 78 1.64 -31.64 -9.21
C HIS A 78 0.98 -32.32 -10.42
N SER A 79 -0.34 -32.46 -10.44
CA SER A 79 -1.08 -33.01 -11.57
C SER A 79 -2.29 -32.15 -11.91
N VAL A 80 -2.44 -31.78 -13.19
CA VAL A 80 -3.59 -31.02 -13.67
C VAL A 80 -4.72 -32.00 -14.01
N SER A 81 -5.82 -31.93 -13.26
CA SER A 81 -7.02 -32.76 -13.48
C SER A 81 -7.99 -32.05 -14.43
N GLN A 82 -8.35 -32.70 -15.53
CA GLN A 82 -9.31 -32.16 -16.51
C GLN A 82 -10.74 -32.05 -15.93
N GLN A 83 -11.05 -32.80 -14.88
CA GLN A 83 -12.34 -32.76 -14.20
C GLN A 83 -12.63 -31.41 -13.52
N ASN A 84 -11.57 -30.67 -13.19
CA ASN A 84 -11.62 -29.35 -12.57
C ASN A 84 -11.65 -28.21 -13.59
N GLU A 85 -11.65 -28.51 -14.89
CA GLU A 85 -11.69 -27.50 -15.95
C GLU A 85 -12.86 -26.55 -15.78
N GLY A 86 -12.56 -25.25 -15.76
CA GLY A 86 -13.54 -24.18 -15.60
C GLY A 86 -14.11 -24.05 -14.19
N ARG A 87 -13.71 -24.88 -13.22
CA ARG A 87 -14.18 -24.81 -11.82
C ARG A 87 -13.29 -23.90 -10.98
N LEU A 88 -13.84 -23.46 -9.85
CA LEU A 88 -13.11 -22.71 -8.84
C LEU A 88 -12.32 -23.71 -7.99
N VAL A 89 -11.00 -23.57 -7.97
CA VAL A 89 -10.09 -24.45 -7.24
C VAL A 89 -9.38 -23.66 -6.15
N HIS A 90 -9.07 -24.34 -5.05
CA HIS A 90 -8.22 -23.84 -3.98
C HIS A 90 -6.97 -24.72 -3.87
N LEU A 91 -5.80 -24.10 -3.91
CA LEU A 91 -4.54 -24.79 -3.70
C LEU A 91 -3.61 -23.96 -2.82
N ALA A 92 -2.68 -24.65 -2.17
CA ALA A 92 -1.58 -24.03 -1.45
C ALA A 92 -0.27 -24.70 -1.85
N GLY A 93 0.78 -23.92 -2.06
CA GLY A 93 2.07 -24.46 -2.47
C GLY A 93 3.16 -23.42 -2.56
N ALA A 94 4.40 -23.89 -2.73
CA ALA A 94 5.55 -23.03 -2.95
C ALA A 94 5.50 -22.38 -4.34
N LEU A 95 5.88 -21.11 -4.40
CA LEU A 95 6.10 -20.41 -5.65
C LEU A 95 7.35 -20.95 -6.35
N SER A 96 7.25 -21.08 -7.66
CA SER A 96 8.36 -21.46 -8.53
C SER A 96 8.39 -20.54 -9.75
N THR A 97 9.60 -20.15 -10.14
CA THR A 97 9.88 -19.35 -11.32
C THR A 97 10.92 -20.04 -12.19
N SER A 98 10.77 -19.92 -13.50
CA SER A 98 11.65 -20.61 -14.46
C SER A 98 13.07 -20.04 -14.56
N LYS A 99 13.23 -18.74 -14.31
CA LYS A 99 14.49 -18.00 -14.44
C LYS A 99 14.60 -16.97 -13.33
N PRO A 100 15.82 -16.67 -12.85
CA PRO A 100 16.02 -15.57 -11.91
C PRO A 100 15.77 -14.22 -12.60
N LEU A 101 15.42 -13.23 -11.79
CA LEU A 101 15.41 -11.82 -12.16
C LEU A 101 16.80 -11.22 -11.96
N PHE A 102 17.19 -10.32 -12.86
CA PHE A 102 18.51 -9.70 -12.88
C PHE A 102 18.41 -8.18 -13.03
N ASP A 103 19.10 -7.44 -12.16
CA ASP A 103 19.37 -6.01 -12.34
C ASP A 103 20.81 -5.83 -12.87
N PRO A 104 20.99 -5.46 -14.15
CA PRO A 104 22.30 -5.26 -14.74
C PRO A 104 23.07 -4.06 -14.18
N SER A 105 22.38 -3.03 -13.67
CA SER A 105 23.04 -1.83 -13.15
C SER A 105 23.79 -2.12 -11.84
N TYR A 106 23.33 -3.11 -11.07
CA TYR A 106 23.88 -3.45 -9.76
C TYR A 106 24.38 -4.90 -9.66
N GLY A 107 24.39 -5.65 -10.77
CA GLY A 107 24.84 -7.05 -10.79
C GLY A 107 24.00 -8.00 -9.94
N LEU A 108 22.75 -7.63 -9.63
CA LEU A 108 21.93 -8.31 -8.62
C LEU A 108 21.06 -9.38 -9.27
N THR A 109 21.17 -10.62 -8.80
CA THR A 109 20.39 -11.76 -9.30
C THR A 109 19.58 -12.38 -8.18
N ILE A 110 18.29 -12.65 -8.42
CA ILE A 110 17.41 -13.30 -7.43
C ILE A 110 16.38 -14.22 -8.08
N HIS A 111 16.14 -15.39 -7.49
CA HIS A 111 15.00 -16.23 -7.83
C HIS A 111 13.76 -15.79 -7.06
N ALA A 112 12.95 -14.91 -7.66
CA ALA A 112 11.72 -14.42 -7.06
C ALA A 112 10.69 -14.06 -8.14
N VAL A 113 9.43 -13.89 -7.72
CA VAL A 113 8.35 -13.45 -8.61
C VAL A 113 8.52 -11.98 -9.03
N LYS A 114 8.92 -11.10 -8.11
CA LYS A 114 9.21 -9.69 -8.39
C LYS A 114 10.53 -9.26 -7.77
N LEU A 115 11.24 -8.40 -8.49
CA LEU A 115 12.41 -7.66 -8.02
C LEU A 115 12.12 -6.17 -8.24
N LYS A 116 12.20 -5.36 -7.19
CA LYS A 116 11.95 -3.93 -7.21
C LYS A 116 13.20 -3.18 -6.78
N ARG A 117 13.65 -2.25 -7.62
CA ARG A 117 14.65 -1.24 -7.27
C ARG A 117 13.92 0.04 -6.90
N THR A 118 14.21 0.56 -5.71
CA THR A 118 13.73 1.86 -5.26
C THR A 118 14.90 2.81 -5.19
N VAL A 119 14.80 3.94 -5.89
CA VAL A 119 15.77 5.02 -5.91
C VAL A 119 15.16 6.21 -5.20
N GLU A 120 15.92 6.82 -4.30
CA GLU A 120 15.57 8.07 -3.65
C GLU A 120 16.70 9.07 -3.85
N MET A 121 16.35 10.33 -4.07
CA MET A 121 17.30 11.44 -4.17
C MET A 121 17.23 12.30 -2.92
N TYR A 122 18.39 12.64 -2.36
CA TYR A 122 18.50 13.63 -1.31
C TYR A 122 18.30 15.03 -1.90
N GLN A 123 17.26 15.73 -1.48
CA GLN A 123 16.83 16.96 -2.13
C GLN A 123 16.05 17.86 -1.18
N TRP A 124 15.90 19.14 -1.52
CA TRP A 124 15.07 20.07 -0.76
C TRP A 124 13.59 19.73 -0.89
N VAL A 125 12.86 19.87 0.21
CA VAL A 125 11.41 19.76 0.33
C VAL A 125 10.90 21.01 1.04
N GLU A 126 9.89 21.66 0.46
CA GLU A 126 9.18 22.80 1.05
C GLU A 126 7.94 22.30 1.80
N TYR A 127 7.76 22.78 3.03
CA TYR A 127 6.58 22.58 3.85
C TYR A 127 5.88 23.91 4.08
N GLU A 128 4.55 23.90 4.00
CA GLU A 128 3.69 25.07 4.21
C GLU A 128 2.81 24.85 5.44
N ASP A 129 2.76 25.84 6.33
CA ASP A 129 1.83 25.91 7.46
C ASP A 129 1.13 27.27 7.46
N SER A 130 -0.20 27.29 7.38
CA SER A 130 -0.99 28.52 7.24
C SER A 130 -1.95 28.72 8.40
N ARG A 131 -1.94 29.93 8.98
CA ARG A 131 -2.89 30.36 10.01
C ARG A 131 -3.63 31.62 9.57
N GLU A 132 -4.90 31.70 9.94
CA GLU A 132 -5.74 32.86 9.69
C GLU A 132 -6.12 33.55 11.00
N TYR A 133 -6.04 34.88 11.04
CA TYR A 133 -6.43 35.67 12.20
C TYR A 133 -6.98 37.03 11.77
N GLU A 134 -7.83 37.63 12.62
CA GLU A 134 -8.41 38.96 12.38
C GLU A 134 -7.55 40.03 13.06
N GLU A 135 -7.15 41.07 12.31
CA GLU A 135 -6.43 42.22 12.84
C GLU A 135 -6.91 43.49 12.14
N ASN A 136 -7.30 44.51 12.91
CA ASN A 136 -7.80 45.80 12.40
C ASN A 136 -8.99 45.70 11.41
N GLY A 137 -9.82 44.66 11.54
CA GLY A 137 -10.97 44.44 10.66
C GLY A 137 -10.64 43.80 9.31
N GLU A 138 -9.39 43.36 9.09
CA GLU A 138 -8.96 42.55 7.96
C GLU A 138 -8.72 41.09 8.40
N ILE A 139 -8.96 40.14 7.50
CA ILE A 139 -8.56 38.74 7.67
C ILE A 139 -7.12 38.62 7.16
N LYS A 140 -6.18 38.27 8.03
CA LYS A 140 -4.78 38.02 7.66
C LYS A 140 -4.52 36.53 7.61
N LYS A 141 -3.97 36.07 6.49
CA LYS A 141 -3.43 34.73 6.31
C LYS A 141 -1.91 34.79 6.40
N GLU A 142 -1.37 34.17 7.43
CA GLU A 142 0.07 34.01 7.63
C GLU A 142 0.47 32.60 7.26
N THR A 143 1.27 32.49 6.20
CA THR A 143 1.83 31.24 5.72
C THR A 143 3.32 31.17 6.08
N LYS A 144 3.71 30.17 6.86
CA LYS A 144 5.09 29.84 7.17
C LYS A 144 5.59 28.75 6.21
N TYR A 145 6.71 29.03 5.53
CA TYR A 145 7.43 28.07 4.70
C TYR A 145 8.65 27.55 5.44
N THR A 146 8.90 26.24 5.38
CA THR A 146 10.09 25.58 5.93
C THR A 146 10.75 24.70 4.88
N TYR A 147 12.08 24.73 4.81
CA TYR A 147 12.87 23.99 3.82
C TYR A 147 13.80 22.99 4.51
N ASN A 148 13.62 21.72 4.19
CA ASN A 148 14.46 20.64 4.71
C ASN A 148 14.97 19.76 3.58
N THR A 149 16.18 19.22 3.74
CA THR A 149 16.73 18.24 2.81
C THR A 149 16.37 16.82 3.27
N GLU A 150 15.76 16.05 2.38
CA GLU A 150 15.22 14.73 2.66
C GLU A 150 15.42 13.78 1.48
N TRP A 151 15.42 12.49 1.76
CA TRP A 151 15.36 11.46 0.73
C TRP A 151 13.92 11.33 0.22
N LYS A 152 13.72 11.51 -1.10
CA LYS A 152 12.41 11.37 -1.75
C LYS A 152 12.54 10.49 -3.00
N SER A 153 11.55 9.63 -3.19
CA SER A 153 11.42 8.75 -4.37
C SER A 153 11.07 9.50 -5.65
N GLU A 154 10.38 10.63 -5.52
CA GLU A 154 10.02 11.52 -6.62
C GLU A 154 10.96 12.72 -6.72
N VAL A 155 11.09 13.27 -7.93
CA VAL A 155 11.80 14.53 -8.14
C VAL A 155 10.89 15.69 -7.72
N VAL A 156 11.32 16.44 -6.72
CA VAL A 156 10.64 17.65 -6.25
C VAL A 156 11.11 18.83 -7.06
N ASN A 157 10.20 19.39 -7.88
CA ASN A 157 10.50 20.54 -8.72
C ASN A 157 10.62 21.82 -7.88
N SER A 158 11.85 22.18 -7.52
CA SER A 158 12.16 23.36 -6.70
C SER A 158 11.76 24.70 -7.32
N ARG A 159 11.44 24.74 -8.63
CA ARG A 159 10.92 25.96 -9.29
C ARG A 159 9.53 26.37 -8.76
N ASN A 160 8.84 25.44 -8.11
CA ASN A 160 7.53 25.68 -7.50
C ASN A 160 7.63 26.16 -6.05
N PHE A 161 8.83 26.23 -5.47
CA PHE A 161 9.01 26.73 -4.11
C PHE A 161 8.73 28.24 -4.03
N ASP A 162 8.11 28.69 -2.94
CA ASP A 162 7.93 30.12 -2.67
C ASP A 162 9.29 30.85 -2.63
N ARG A 163 10.34 30.16 -2.16
CA ARG A 163 11.73 30.62 -2.24
C ARG A 163 12.68 29.55 -2.79
N GLU A 164 12.86 29.58 -4.11
CA GLU A 164 13.83 28.72 -4.81
C GLU A 164 15.30 29.05 -4.48
N ILE A 165 15.64 30.33 -4.24
CA ILE A 165 17.03 30.76 -4.04
C ILE A 165 17.63 30.08 -2.79
N GLY A 166 18.61 29.21 -3.02
CA GLY A 166 19.27 28.40 -1.98
C GLY A 166 18.70 27.00 -1.81
N HIS A 167 17.63 26.65 -2.53
CA HIS A 167 16.89 25.38 -2.41
C HIS A 167 16.70 24.70 -3.77
N LYS A 168 17.71 24.73 -4.64
CA LYS A 168 17.62 24.15 -5.98
C LYS A 168 17.81 22.64 -5.94
N ASN A 169 16.91 21.92 -6.62
CA ASN A 169 17.01 20.48 -6.82
C ASN A 169 17.38 20.16 -8.27
N PRO A 170 18.07 19.03 -8.52
CA PRO A 170 18.22 18.47 -9.87
C PRO A 170 16.85 18.16 -10.48
N SER A 171 16.75 18.28 -11.81
CA SER A 171 15.48 18.04 -12.54
C SER A 171 15.21 16.57 -12.83
N ALA A 172 16.16 15.68 -12.58
CA ALA A 172 16.06 14.24 -12.84
C ALA A 172 17.03 13.46 -11.95
N MET A 173 16.75 12.17 -11.75
CA MET A 173 17.67 11.22 -11.12
C MET A 173 18.48 10.49 -12.21
N ALA A 174 19.75 10.21 -11.94
CA ALA A 174 20.61 9.47 -12.88
C ALA A 174 20.26 7.98 -12.98
N VAL A 175 19.58 7.44 -11.96
CA VAL A 175 19.11 6.06 -11.89
C VAL A 175 17.61 6.07 -11.63
N GLU A 176 16.87 5.20 -12.32
CA GLU A 176 15.42 5.08 -12.17
C GLU A 176 15.03 3.87 -11.31
N SER A 177 13.95 4.04 -10.56
CA SER A 177 13.26 2.92 -9.91
C SER A 177 12.61 2.03 -10.96
N PHE A 178 12.57 0.71 -10.72
CA PHE A 178 11.81 -0.20 -11.59
C PHE A 178 11.31 -1.41 -10.81
N THR A 179 10.42 -2.18 -11.43
CA THR A 179 10.03 -3.51 -10.94
C THR A 179 10.08 -4.50 -12.10
N ALA A 180 10.95 -5.50 -11.99
CA ALA A 180 10.94 -6.67 -12.86
C ALA A 180 9.98 -7.73 -12.29
N VAL A 181 9.27 -8.40 -13.19
CA VAL A 181 8.29 -9.46 -12.86
C VAL A 181 8.65 -10.69 -13.67
N SER A 182 8.67 -11.86 -13.03
CA SER A 182 8.93 -13.12 -13.71
C SER A 182 7.82 -13.42 -14.72
N PRO A 183 8.15 -13.79 -15.98
CA PRO A 183 7.16 -14.05 -17.01
C PRO A 183 6.38 -15.36 -16.80
N ASN A 184 6.91 -16.27 -16.00
CA ASN A 184 6.28 -17.57 -15.72
C ASN A 184 6.43 -17.89 -14.23
N VAL A 185 5.30 -17.84 -13.54
CA VAL A 185 5.15 -18.07 -12.10
C VAL A 185 4.21 -19.24 -11.90
N GLN A 186 4.64 -20.22 -11.11
CA GLN A 186 3.92 -21.47 -10.93
C GLN A 186 3.74 -21.82 -9.45
N VAL A 187 2.71 -22.63 -9.20
CA VAL A 187 2.52 -23.36 -7.95
C VAL A 187 2.24 -24.81 -8.31
N GLY A 188 3.20 -25.69 -8.05
CA GLY A 188 3.16 -27.06 -8.59
C GLY A 188 3.15 -27.05 -10.12
N SER A 189 2.16 -27.71 -10.73
CA SER A 189 1.98 -27.81 -12.18
C SER A 189 1.06 -26.72 -12.75
N PHE A 190 0.66 -25.73 -11.95
CA PHE A 190 -0.26 -24.67 -12.35
C PHE A 190 0.47 -23.34 -12.58
N VAL A 191 0.15 -22.66 -13.69
CA VAL A 191 0.70 -21.35 -14.06
C VAL A 191 -0.23 -20.22 -13.58
N LEU A 192 0.31 -19.25 -12.86
CA LEU A 192 -0.44 -18.08 -12.43
C LEU A 192 -0.60 -17.09 -13.59
N SER A 193 -1.82 -16.65 -13.84
CA SER A 193 -2.08 -15.53 -14.74
C SER A 193 -1.55 -14.20 -14.18
N LYS A 194 -1.36 -13.21 -15.07
CA LYS A 194 -0.88 -11.87 -14.71
C LYS A 194 -1.67 -11.26 -13.54
N GLY A 195 -3.00 -11.33 -13.57
CA GLY A 195 -3.84 -10.76 -12.51
C GLY A 195 -3.70 -11.43 -11.14
N LEU A 196 -3.18 -12.66 -11.07
CA LEU A 196 -2.82 -13.31 -9.79
C LEU A 196 -1.39 -12.94 -9.38
N VAL A 197 -0.45 -12.88 -10.33
CA VAL A 197 0.93 -12.44 -10.09
C VAL A 197 0.98 -11.00 -9.58
N ASP A 198 0.11 -10.13 -10.09
CA ASP A 198 0.03 -8.73 -9.67
C ASP A 198 -0.28 -8.59 -8.18
N LYS A 199 -0.98 -9.56 -7.57
CA LYS A 199 -1.33 -9.60 -6.13
C LYS A 199 -0.21 -10.08 -5.22
N ILE A 200 0.90 -10.55 -5.77
CA ILE A 200 2.08 -10.90 -4.99
C ILE A 200 2.85 -9.60 -4.74
N ASP A 201 2.54 -8.93 -3.64
CA ASP A 201 3.04 -7.59 -3.29
C ASP A 201 3.64 -7.50 -1.88
N ASP A 202 3.81 -8.63 -1.19
CA ASP A 202 4.58 -8.75 0.06
C ASP A 202 6.08 -8.57 -0.22
N PHE A 203 6.48 -7.30 -0.41
CA PHE A 203 7.85 -6.92 -0.68
C PHE A 203 8.70 -6.93 0.59
N LYS A 204 9.74 -7.77 0.59
CA LYS A 204 10.76 -7.84 1.62
C LYS A 204 12.01 -7.10 1.12
N GLN A 205 12.62 -6.29 1.98
CA GLN A 205 13.87 -5.61 1.64
C GLN A 205 14.99 -6.65 1.52
N LEU A 206 15.74 -6.59 0.44
CA LEU A 206 16.88 -7.45 0.19
C LEU A 206 18.09 -6.91 0.95
N SER A 207 18.73 -7.74 1.76
CA SER A 207 19.97 -7.33 2.41
C SER A 207 21.11 -7.29 1.39
N LEU A 208 21.88 -6.20 1.42
CA LEU A 208 23.05 -6.04 0.57
C LEU A 208 24.34 -6.51 1.24
N SER A 209 24.28 -7.01 2.47
CA SER A 209 25.43 -7.40 3.31
C SER A 209 26.40 -8.38 2.64
N ASN A 210 25.88 -9.29 1.81
CA ASN A 210 26.66 -10.31 1.11
C ASN A 210 26.98 -9.98 -0.36
N LEU A 211 26.67 -8.75 -0.81
CA LEU A 211 26.95 -8.30 -2.17
C LEU A 211 28.23 -7.46 -2.22
N GLU A 212 28.93 -7.56 -3.35
CA GLU A 212 30.06 -6.69 -3.69
C GLU A 212 29.55 -5.34 -4.21
N ASP A 213 30.40 -4.32 -4.14
CA ASP A 213 30.08 -3.01 -4.68
C ASP A 213 30.08 -3.10 -6.23
N PRO A 214 29.02 -2.65 -6.90
CA PRO A 214 28.81 -2.94 -8.32
C PRO A 214 29.76 -2.14 -9.23
N HIS A 215 30.16 -0.93 -8.80
CA HIS A 215 31.02 0.00 -9.54
C HIS A 215 31.87 0.81 -8.56
N ALA A 216 32.96 1.41 -9.03
CA ALA A 216 33.89 2.16 -8.18
C ALA A 216 33.30 3.48 -7.61
N ASP A 217 32.27 4.02 -8.24
CA ASP A 217 31.54 5.24 -7.87
C ASP A 217 30.32 4.97 -6.98
N VAL A 218 30.09 3.70 -6.61
CA VAL A 218 28.96 3.29 -5.76
C VAL A 218 29.50 2.74 -4.45
N THR A 219 29.10 3.36 -3.35
CA THR A 219 29.45 2.88 -2.01
C THR A 219 28.27 2.19 -1.36
N ARG A 220 28.46 1.00 -0.81
CA ARG A 220 27.43 0.32 -0.02
C ARG A 220 27.43 0.77 1.44
N GLY A 221 26.24 0.98 1.99
CA GLY A 221 26.05 1.30 3.41
C GLY A 221 24.75 0.69 3.93
N GLY A 222 24.84 -0.30 4.82
CA GLY A 222 23.67 -1.09 5.22
C GLY A 222 23.05 -1.78 4.01
N ASP A 223 21.74 -1.64 3.84
CA ASP A 223 20.97 -2.20 2.73
C ASP A 223 20.70 -1.17 1.61
N TYR A 224 21.61 -0.20 1.45
CA TYR A 224 21.59 0.79 0.38
C TYR A 224 22.92 0.82 -0.39
N PHE A 225 22.81 1.06 -1.69
CA PHE A 225 23.90 1.57 -2.51
C PHE A 225 23.77 3.09 -2.63
N TYR A 226 24.86 3.81 -2.46
CA TYR A 226 24.90 5.27 -2.53
C TYR A 226 25.70 5.72 -3.75
N HIS A 227 25.11 6.64 -4.50
CA HIS A 227 25.77 7.44 -5.54
C HIS A 227 26.02 8.81 -4.90
N SER A 228 27.11 8.89 -4.13
CA SER A 228 27.46 10.03 -3.29
C SER A 228 28.96 9.99 -2.98
N GLU A 229 29.61 11.16 -2.89
CA GLU A 229 30.99 11.24 -2.41
C GLU A 229 31.11 10.84 -0.93
N ASN A 230 30.08 11.12 -0.12
CA ASN A 230 30.06 10.78 1.30
C ASN A 230 28.65 10.47 1.82
N PRO A 231 28.27 9.19 1.91
CA PRO A 231 26.94 8.77 2.37
C PRO A 231 26.56 9.26 3.78
N ARG A 232 27.55 9.62 4.64
CA ARG A 232 27.29 10.14 6.00
C ARG A 232 26.99 11.64 6.01
N ARG A 233 27.26 12.34 4.91
CA ARG A 233 27.00 13.76 4.72
C ARG A 233 26.43 13.95 3.31
N PRO A 234 25.18 13.49 3.08
CA PRO A 234 24.59 13.53 1.76
C PRO A 234 24.39 14.97 1.29
N GLU A 235 24.60 15.19 0.01
CA GLU A 235 24.40 16.47 -0.67
C GLU A 235 23.21 16.40 -1.62
N VAL A 236 22.68 17.57 -1.99
CA VAL A 236 21.51 17.63 -2.86
C VAL A 236 21.85 17.06 -4.23
N GLY A 237 21.10 16.03 -4.63
CA GLY A 237 21.33 15.26 -5.86
C GLY A 237 21.95 13.88 -5.63
N ASP A 238 22.46 13.60 -4.43
CA ASP A 238 22.92 12.25 -4.08
C ASP A 238 21.77 11.26 -4.17
N LEU A 239 22.07 10.04 -4.63
CA LEU A 239 21.09 8.96 -4.71
C LEU A 239 21.41 7.87 -3.71
N ARG A 240 20.35 7.28 -3.15
CA ARG A 240 20.42 5.99 -2.46
C ARG A 240 19.47 5.01 -3.12
N VAL A 241 19.91 3.77 -3.22
CA VAL A 241 19.22 2.71 -3.94
C VAL A 241 19.06 1.50 -3.05
N SER A 242 17.84 1.03 -2.91
CA SER A 242 17.49 -0.17 -2.16
C SER A 242 16.73 -1.15 -3.04
N PHE A 243 16.80 -2.42 -2.65
CA PHE A 243 16.22 -3.53 -3.40
C PHE A 243 15.18 -4.24 -2.54
N PHE A 244 14.09 -4.66 -3.19
CA PHE A 244 13.02 -5.42 -2.58
C PHE A 244 12.64 -6.58 -3.49
N TYR A 245 12.19 -7.67 -2.90
CA TYR A 245 11.68 -8.81 -3.64
C TYR A 245 10.35 -9.30 -3.06
N ALA A 246 9.53 -9.91 -3.90
CA ALA A 246 8.28 -10.54 -3.47
C ALA A 246 8.15 -11.93 -4.11
N GLY A 247 7.69 -12.91 -3.33
CA GLY A 247 7.51 -14.29 -3.77
C GLY A 247 8.84 -14.99 -4.06
N LEU A 248 9.62 -15.28 -3.02
CA LEU A 248 10.87 -16.04 -3.15
C LEU A 248 10.59 -17.40 -3.80
N SER A 249 11.43 -17.78 -4.77
CA SER A 249 11.29 -19.00 -5.56
C SER A 249 12.47 -19.91 -5.32
N GLY A 250 12.20 -21.14 -4.91
CA GLY A 250 13.25 -22.10 -4.52
C GLY A 250 13.87 -21.79 -3.16
N ASP A 251 14.78 -22.65 -2.72
CA ASP A 251 15.54 -22.45 -1.50
C ASP A 251 16.79 -21.61 -1.79
N ASP A 252 16.95 -20.51 -1.07
CA ASP A 252 18.11 -19.64 -1.11
C ASP A 252 18.88 -19.73 0.23
N PRO A 253 20.20 -19.92 0.23
CA PRO A 253 21.00 -20.05 1.46
C PRO A 253 20.92 -18.84 2.39
N HIS A 254 20.63 -17.65 1.86
CA HIS A 254 20.60 -16.40 2.60
C HIS A 254 19.18 -15.88 2.84
N LEU A 255 18.26 -16.13 1.91
CA LEU A 255 16.88 -15.62 1.98
C LEU A 255 15.87 -16.64 2.52
N GLY A 256 16.26 -17.92 2.62
CA GLY A 256 15.44 -19.00 3.16
C GLY A 256 14.68 -19.78 2.09
N SER A 257 13.63 -20.47 2.51
CA SER A 257 12.83 -21.32 1.61
C SER A 257 11.83 -20.55 0.78
N ALA A 258 11.42 -21.16 -0.34
CA ALA A 258 10.41 -20.63 -1.25
C ALA A 258 9.16 -20.17 -0.52
N ASP A 259 8.65 -18.99 -0.89
CA ASP A 259 7.43 -18.44 -0.33
C ASP A 259 6.24 -19.32 -0.74
N LYS A 260 5.37 -19.62 0.24
CA LYS A 260 4.14 -20.38 0.01
C LYS A 260 2.97 -19.44 -0.17
N VAL A 261 2.15 -19.73 -1.17
CA VAL A 261 0.92 -18.99 -1.45
C VAL A 261 -0.29 -19.91 -1.39
N THR A 262 -1.42 -19.33 -1.03
CA THR A 262 -2.74 -19.95 -1.15
C THR A 262 -3.48 -19.23 -2.27
N VAL A 263 -3.99 -19.99 -3.23
CA VAL A 263 -4.62 -19.45 -4.43
C VAL A 263 -6.04 -20.01 -4.54
N ILE A 264 -7.02 -19.11 -4.66
CA ILE A 264 -8.38 -19.44 -5.08
C ILE A 264 -8.61 -18.83 -6.45
N ALA A 265 -8.75 -19.68 -7.46
CA ALA A 265 -8.80 -19.26 -8.87
C ALA A 265 -9.59 -20.24 -9.72
N ARG A 266 -10.02 -19.79 -10.90
CA ARG A 266 -10.64 -20.69 -11.87
C ARG A 266 -9.54 -21.42 -12.64
N GLN A 267 -9.66 -22.73 -12.75
CA GLN A 267 -8.77 -23.52 -13.60
C GLN A 267 -9.16 -23.38 -15.08
N LYS A 268 -8.18 -23.11 -15.93
CA LYS A 268 -8.29 -23.13 -17.39
C LYS A 268 -7.07 -23.85 -17.97
N GLY A 269 -7.20 -25.14 -18.24
CA GLY A 269 -6.06 -26.02 -18.48
C GLY A 269 -5.15 -26.07 -17.26
N ASP A 270 -3.87 -25.79 -17.46
CA ASP A 270 -2.85 -25.61 -16.42
C ASP A 270 -2.81 -24.17 -15.87
N GLN A 271 -3.57 -23.24 -16.45
CA GLN A 271 -3.57 -21.85 -16.03
C GLN A 271 -4.59 -21.58 -14.92
N LEU A 272 -4.18 -20.82 -13.91
CA LEU A 272 -5.07 -20.25 -12.90
C LEU A 272 -5.39 -18.80 -13.26
N VAL A 273 -6.68 -18.52 -13.43
CA VAL A 273 -7.19 -17.19 -13.79
C VAL A 273 -8.10 -16.63 -12.69
N PRO A 274 -8.18 -15.30 -12.52
CA PRO A 274 -9.09 -14.70 -11.57
C PRO A 274 -10.54 -15.11 -11.85
N TYR A 275 -11.31 -15.37 -10.80
CA TYR A 275 -12.72 -15.69 -10.93
C TYR A 275 -13.57 -14.46 -10.65
N HIS A 276 -14.43 -14.13 -11.60
CA HIS A 276 -15.46 -13.12 -11.45
C HIS A 276 -16.77 -13.80 -11.03
N THR A 277 -17.32 -13.42 -9.88
CA THR A 277 -18.65 -13.86 -9.46
C THR A 277 -19.72 -13.27 -10.39
N LYS A 278 -20.94 -13.82 -10.34
CA LYS A 278 -22.09 -13.29 -11.10
C LYS A 278 -22.43 -11.83 -10.77
N SER A 279 -22.01 -11.35 -9.60
CA SER A 279 -22.17 -9.97 -9.14
C SER A 279 -21.04 -9.03 -9.60
N GLY A 280 -20.04 -9.54 -10.32
CA GLY A 280 -18.90 -8.78 -10.85
C GLY A 280 -17.70 -8.65 -9.91
N VAL A 281 -17.73 -9.28 -8.73
CA VAL A 281 -16.63 -9.24 -7.75
C VAL A 281 -15.56 -10.26 -8.13
N VAL A 282 -14.29 -9.86 -8.07
CA VAL A 282 -13.14 -10.76 -8.27
C VAL A 282 -12.78 -11.39 -6.93
N LEU A 283 -12.96 -12.71 -6.78
CA LEU A 283 -12.73 -13.40 -5.50
C LEU A 283 -11.29 -13.29 -4.99
N ALA A 284 -10.32 -13.15 -5.90
CA ALA A 284 -8.93 -12.99 -5.52
C ALA A 284 -8.63 -11.65 -4.83
N ASP A 285 -9.51 -10.63 -4.91
CA ASP A 285 -9.35 -9.33 -4.23
C ASP A 285 -9.95 -9.32 -2.81
N SER A 286 -10.82 -10.29 -2.52
CA SER A 286 -11.56 -10.36 -1.24
C SER A 286 -10.93 -11.25 -0.19
N LEU A 287 -9.84 -11.97 -0.52
CA LEU A 287 -9.12 -12.83 0.42
C LEU A 287 -7.82 -12.12 0.83
N PRO A 288 -7.52 -12.00 2.14
CA PRO A 288 -6.24 -11.47 2.57
C PRO A 288 -5.12 -12.39 2.07
N TRP A 289 -4.31 -11.87 1.15
CA TRP A 289 -3.04 -12.48 0.81
C TRP A 289 -2.08 -12.30 1.99
N GLY A 290 -1.34 -13.34 2.36
CA GLY A 290 -0.21 -13.20 3.29
C GLY A 290 -0.43 -13.53 4.77
N SER A 291 -1.39 -14.37 5.15
CA SER A 291 -1.32 -15.02 6.47
C SER A 291 -0.49 -16.30 6.38
N VAL A 292 0.82 -16.21 6.64
CA VAL A 292 1.65 -17.39 6.92
C VAL A 292 1.16 -18.03 8.23
N CYS A 293 0.20 -18.95 8.14
CA CYS A 293 -0.23 -19.78 9.26
C CYS A 293 0.81 -20.89 9.48
N GLY A 294 1.76 -20.68 10.40
CA GLY A 294 2.58 -21.77 10.95
C GLY A 294 1.76 -22.65 11.90
N GLY A 295 0.96 -23.60 11.38
CA GLY A 295 0.18 -24.51 12.22
C GLY A 295 -0.75 -25.45 11.43
N LYS A 296 -1.12 -26.59 12.03
CA LYS A 296 -2.03 -27.59 11.44
C LYS A 296 -3.41 -26.97 11.10
N ILE A 297 -3.96 -27.42 9.98
CA ILE A 297 -5.00 -26.79 9.15
C ILE A 297 -6.39 -26.53 9.78
N PRO A 298 -6.90 -27.18 10.86
CA PRO A 298 -8.22 -26.80 11.40
C PRO A 298 -8.26 -25.38 12.01
N GLN A 299 -7.09 -24.80 12.30
CA GLN A 299 -6.99 -23.46 12.88
C GLN A 299 -6.97 -22.34 11.84
N CYS A 300 -6.54 -22.56 10.59
CA CYS A 300 -6.42 -21.43 9.63
C CYS A 300 -7.76 -21.10 8.93
N THR A 301 -8.68 -22.05 8.79
CA THR A 301 -10.07 -21.77 8.37
C THR A 301 -10.86 -21.09 9.48
N SER A 302 -10.67 -21.48 10.74
CA SER A 302 -11.33 -20.84 11.88
C SER A 302 -10.71 -19.48 12.23
N GLU A 303 -9.39 -19.30 12.15
CA GLU A 303 -8.73 -18.01 12.35
C GLU A 303 -8.95 -17.06 11.17
N GLY A 304 -9.00 -17.54 9.92
CA GLY A 304 -9.34 -16.72 8.75
C GLY A 304 -10.79 -16.22 8.77
N LEU A 305 -11.74 -17.07 9.18
CA LEU A 305 -13.12 -16.67 9.46
C LEU A 305 -13.22 -15.78 10.71
N LYS A 306 -12.43 -16.03 11.77
CA LYS A 306 -12.32 -15.12 12.92
C LYS A 306 -11.71 -13.78 12.53
N LEU A 307 -10.77 -13.72 11.59
CA LEU A 307 -10.16 -12.47 11.14
C LEU A 307 -11.15 -11.66 10.30
N LEU A 308 -11.93 -12.31 9.44
CA LEU A 308 -13.08 -11.71 8.74
C LEU A 308 -14.12 -11.20 9.75
N MET A 309 -14.45 -11.98 10.78
CA MET A 309 -15.36 -11.56 11.86
C MET A 309 -14.75 -10.46 12.75
N VAL A 310 -13.43 -10.45 12.99
CA VAL A 310 -12.70 -9.44 13.78
C VAL A 310 -12.57 -8.13 12.99
N LEU A 311 -12.39 -8.18 11.67
CA LEU A 311 -12.43 -7.00 10.80
C LEU A 311 -13.84 -6.42 10.74
N GLN A 312 -14.88 -7.27 10.71
CA GLN A 312 -16.27 -6.85 10.91
C GLN A 312 -16.51 -6.26 12.31
N LYS A 313 -15.89 -6.85 13.36
CA LYS A 313 -15.98 -6.39 14.76
C LYS A 313 -15.21 -5.09 15.03
N GLN A 314 -14.11 -4.84 14.33
CA GLN A 314 -13.35 -3.59 14.38
C GLN A 314 -14.08 -2.44 13.67
N GLN A 315 -14.85 -2.73 12.62
CA GLN A 315 -15.83 -1.77 12.08
C GLN A 315 -17.00 -1.53 13.05
N TRP A 316 -17.43 -2.55 13.80
CA TRP A 316 -18.45 -2.47 14.86
C TRP A 316 -18.06 -1.55 16.04
N ASN A 317 -16.80 -1.57 16.47
CA ASN A 317 -16.31 -0.73 17.57
C ASN A 317 -16.12 0.75 17.22
N LYS A 318 -16.20 1.12 15.93
CA LYS A 318 -16.18 2.51 15.45
C LYS A 318 -17.57 3.16 15.43
N LEU A 319 -18.63 2.44 15.79
CA LEU A 319 -19.98 2.98 15.88
C LEU A 319 -20.25 3.61 17.28
N PRO A 320 -20.97 4.76 17.35
CA PRO A 320 -21.30 5.40 18.61
C PRO A 320 -22.12 4.50 19.54
N PHE A 321 -21.85 4.58 20.85
CA PHE A 321 -22.36 3.68 21.90
C PHE A 321 -23.90 3.58 21.98
N SER A 322 -24.61 4.58 21.44
CA SER A 322 -26.07 4.71 21.52
C SER A 322 -26.87 3.72 20.66
N ARG A 323 -26.23 2.89 19.81
CA ARG A 323 -26.93 1.90 18.94
C ARG A 323 -26.67 0.42 19.27
N ARG A 324 -26.00 0.10 20.37
CA ARG A 324 -25.67 -1.30 20.71
C ARG A 324 -26.82 -2.20 21.21
N PRO A 325 -27.94 -1.72 21.82
CA PRO A 325 -28.86 -2.64 22.50
C PRO A 325 -30.11 -3.07 21.69
N VAL A 326 -30.24 -2.72 20.41
CA VAL A 326 -31.49 -2.99 19.63
C VAL A 326 -31.37 -4.18 18.65
N LEU A 327 -30.20 -4.84 18.58
CA LEU A 327 -29.96 -5.96 17.65
C LEU A 327 -29.29 -7.18 18.32
N GLU A 328 -29.37 -7.27 19.66
CA GLU A 328 -28.86 -8.44 20.41
C GLU A 328 -29.79 -9.66 20.29
N GLU A 329 -31.06 -9.48 19.89
CA GLU A 329 -32.02 -10.58 19.70
C GLU A 329 -31.90 -11.28 18.34
N GLU A 330 -31.32 -10.67 17.31
CA GLU A 330 -31.33 -11.23 15.93
C GLU A 330 -30.11 -12.13 15.62
N ILE A 331 -29.16 -12.25 16.54
CA ILE A 331 -27.96 -13.11 16.41
C ILE A 331 -28.08 -14.39 17.26
N ALA A 332 -29.07 -14.48 18.15
CA ALA A 332 -29.30 -15.66 19.00
C ALA A 332 -29.83 -16.89 18.22
N ASP A 333 -30.31 -16.72 16.98
CA ASP A 333 -30.89 -17.81 16.19
C ASP A 333 -29.91 -18.59 15.30
N VAL A 334 -28.62 -18.22 15.27
CA VAL A 334 -27.59 -19.05 14.62
C VAL A 334 -27.02 -20.03 15.64
N ASN A 335 -27.80 -21.09 15.88
CA ASN A 335 -27.46 -22.18 16.79
C ASN A 335 -26.29 -23.02 16.24
N ILE A 336 -25.05 -22.65 16.58
CA ILE A 336 -23.88 -23.54 16.47
C ILE A 336 -23.44 -23.87 17.89
N GLY A 337 -23.82 -25.07 18.34
CA GLY A 337 -23.56 -25.56 19.68
C GLY A 337 -22.07 -25.55 20.02
N PHE A 338 -21.71 -24.73 21.01
CA PHE A 338 -20.43 -24.85 21.71
C PHE A 338 -20.54 -25.97 22.75
N SER A 339 -19.77 -27.05 22.58
CA SER A 339 -19.37 -27.88 23.72
C SER A 339 -18.06 -27.33 24.28
N PRO A 340 -17.99 -26.98 25.57
CA PRO A 340 -16.73 -26.63 26.21
C PRO A 340 -15.97 -27.91 26.55
N CYS A 341 -14.76 -28.07 26.04
CA CYS A 341 -13.77 -28.96 26.67
C CYS A 341 -12.68 -28.09 27.29
N PHE A 342 -12.61 -28.23 28.62
CA PHE A 342 -11.56 -27.70 29.48
C PHE A 342 -10.25 -28.50 29.31
N ILE A 343 -9.16 -27.77 29.58
CA ILE A 343 -7.73 -28.15 29.70
C ILE A 343 -6.95 -28.13 28.39
#